data_AF-A0A924XI03-F1
#
_entry.id   AF-A0A924XI03-F1
#
_cell.length_a   1.000
_cell.length_b   1.000
_cell.length_c   1.000
_cell.angle_alpha   90.00
_cell.angle_beta   90.00
_cell.angle_gamma   90.00
#
_symmetry.space_group_name_H-M   'P 1'
#
loop_
_entity.id
_entity.type
_entity.pdbx_description
1 polymer ?
#
loop_
_entity_poly.entity_id
_entity_poly.type
_entity_poly.pdbx_seq_one_letter_code
_entity_poly.pdbx_strand_id
1 'polypeptide(L)'
;MKSPKSILFIYLLLSIIQYSPLTIFAQTYNDATLAKVRAQDASNRDASGKMQTLSVAEHALRGDVYASNRVFANAREHYGKILEIYPNDALVSKALLGIGRSYMWEKNYPLAVTFFDDLIKMNTGTKDGREGLAFKGASLVRIGKSVEAAKVYEQYTTMFPKGERIESSYLNIIDAYREAGRPMDALAWVQKTRQKFAGTPTETNAVFAQMRLQINQKNWSNAIQTADELRRLSFAKGAMTTNDEITFFKAYCLEKAGRTNEAVNFYFAVPENLSYYAGQATARLQNLVDDSRRSDLVARQQNARNAATRSATAFPAPHKADLLNYAKSRNVDARFVLAIMKQESGFNARAKSQSAARGLLQMTTDTADKYKALAGLPNLQAEQLYQPTIAIRISSVHLADLQRLFPSSLEAVAASYNGGEENAIRWIKRAGSNDLFAAEVGFAETKDYVFKVMSNYRAYRELYDENLNRK
;
A
#
# COMPACT_ATOMS: atom_id res chain seq x y z
N MET A 1 -34.19 -25.50 -14.37
CA MET A 1 -34.46 -25.26 -12.94
C MET A 1 -33.24 -24.63 -12.30
N LYS A 2 -33.45 -23.68 -11.39
CA LYS A 2 -32.53 -22.63 -10.94
C LYS A 2 -31.28 -23.17 -10.23
N SER A 3 -30.12 -22.58 -10.53
CA SER A 3 -28.97 -22.55 -9.60
C SER A 3 -29.25 -21.53 -8.49
N PRO A 4 -28.53 -21.64 -7.35
CA PRO A 4 -28.17 -20.41 -6.66
C PRO A 4 -26.73 -20.35 -6.14
N LYS A 5 -26.12 -19.20 -6.44
CA LYS A 5 -25.40 -18.28 -5.54
C LYS A 5 -23.92 -18.55 -5.23
N SER A 6 -23.13 -17.94 -6.10
CA SER A 6 -21.89 -17.21 -5.79
C SER A 6 -22.12 -16.11 -4.75
N ILE A 7 -21.51 -16.25 -3.56
CA ILE A 7 -21.20 -15.17 -2.61
C ILE A 7 -19.90 -15.54 -1.89
N LEU A 8 -18.76 -14.98 -2.31
CA LEU A 8 -17.55 -14.94 -1.48
C LEU A 8 -16.55 -13.92 -2.06
N PHE A 9 -16.63 -12.65 -1.67
CA PHE A 9 -15.52 -11.68 -1.85
C PHE A 9 -15.72 -10.44 -0.96
N ILE A 10 -15.42 -10.57 0.33
CA ILE A 10 -15.14 -9.42 1.22
C ILE A 10 -14.08 -9.88 2.24
N TYR A 11 -12.81 -9.57 1.98
CA TYR A 11 -11.77 -9.39 2.99
C TYR A 11 -10.74 -8.41 2.40
N LEU A 12 -10.93 -7.12 2.67
CA LEU A 12 -9.93 -6.06 2.46
C LEU A 12 -9.24 -5.79 3.79
N LEU A 13 -7.95 -5.43 3.74
CA LEU A 13 -6.96 -5.25 4.82
C LEU A 13 -6.28 -6.53 5.31
N LEU A 14 -5.22 -6.94 4.60
CA LEU A 14 -4.19 -7.81 5.16
C LEU A 14 -2.86 -7.57 4.43
N SER A 15 -2.09 -6.59 4.89
CA SER A 15 -0.69 -6.88 5.16
C SER A 15 -0.31 -6.23 6.49
N ILE A 16 0.08 -7.08 7.44
CA ILE A 16 0.42 -6.79 8.84
C ILE A 16 -0.79 -6.76 9.80
N ILE A 17 -1.14 -7.94 10.32
CA ILE A 17 -1.43 -8.24 11.74
C ILE A 17 -1.60 -9.77 11.81
N GLN A 18 -0.71 -10.45 12.54
CA GLN A 18 -0.92 -11.84 12.94
C GLN A 18 -2.11 -11.91 13.92
N TYR A 19 -3.02 -12.85 13.66
CA TYR A 19 -4.12 -13.37 14.49
C TYR A 19 -4.59 -12.55 15.71
N SER A 20 -5.82 -12.02 15.64
CA SER A 20 -6.66 -11.58 16.77
C SER A 20 -8.11 -11.30 16.27
N PRO A 21 -9.17 -11.29 17.11
CA PRO A 21 -10.56 -11.61 16.76
C PRO A 21 -11.20 -10.56 15.83
N LEU A 22 -11.08 -10.78 14.53
CA LEU A 22 -11.33 -9.80 13.48
C LEU A 22 -12.81 -9.41 13.27
N THR A 23 -13.76 -10.13 13.87
CA THR A 23 -15.19 -9.81 13.74
C THR A 23 -15.71 -8.85 14.81
N ILE A 24 -15.03 -8.72 15.96
CA ILE A 24 -15.51 -7.87 17.07
C ILE A 24 -15.02 -6.42 16.89
N PHE A 25 -13.75 -6.21 16.49
CA PHE A 25 -13.18 -4.86 16.38
C PHE A 25 -13.78 -3.99 15.26
N ALA A 26 -14.22 -4.58 14.14
CA ALA A 26 -14.80 -3.84 13.02
C ALA A 26 -16.20 -3.27 13.34
N GLN A 27 -16.92 -3.85 14.32
CA GLN A 27 -18.19 -3.31 14.81
C GLN A 27 -18.00 -2.21 15.87
N THR A 28 -16.93 -2.26 16.67
CA THR A 28 -16.79 -1.38 17.85
C THR A 28 -16.44 0.07 17.52
N TYR A 29 -15.73 0.37 16.42
CA TYR A 29 -15.20 1.72 16.13
C TYR A 29 -15.71 2.35 14.84
N ASN A 30 -16.99 2.13 14.51
CA ASN A 30 -17.65 2.71 13.34
C ASN A 30 -18.03 4.21 13.55
N ASP A 31 -18.67 4.82 12.55
CA ASP A 31 -19.08 6.25 12.63
C ASP A 31 -20.10 6.52 13.75
N ALA A 32 -20.94 5.55 14.10
CA ALA A 32 -21.89 5.68 15.20
C ALA A 32 -21.17 5.72 16.56
N THR A 33 -20.15 4.87 16.76
CA THR A 33 -19.34 4.93 17.99
C THR A 33 -18.58 6.24 18.08
N LEU A 34 -18.01 6.73 16.97
CA LEU A 34 -17.34 8.03 16.95
C LEU A 34 -18.30 9.16 17.33
N ALA A 35 -19.52 9.18 16.81
CA ALA A 35 -20.53 10.15 17.16
C ALA A 35 -20.90 10.11 18.65
N LYS A 36 -21.04 8.90 19.22
CA LYS A 36 -21.27 8.72 20.65
C LYS A 36 -20.12 9.28 21.50
N VAL A 37 -18.87 8.95 21.17
CA VAL A 37 -17.70 9.44 21.90
C VAL A 37 -17.60 10.97 21.82
N ARG A 38 -17.86 11.57 20.66
CA ARG A 38 -17.91 13.03 20.50
C ARG A 38 -18.96 13.68 21.40
N ALA A 39 -20.16 13.09 21.49
CA ALA A 39 -21.21 13.59 22.36
C ALA A 39 -20.83 13.46 23.85
N GLN A 40 -20.21 12.34 24.22
CA GLN A 40 -19.71 12.15 25.58
C GLN A 40 -18.62 13.17 25.94
N ASP A 41 -17.65 13.39 25.05
CA ASP A 41 -16.62 14.42 25.24
C ASP A 41 -17.19 15.81 25.40
N ALA A 42 -18.19 16.17 24.59
CA ALA A 42 -18.87 17.45 24.71
C ALA A 42 -19.55 17.59 26.08
N SER A 43 -20.18 16.53 26.59
CA SER A 43 -20.82 16.52 27.92
C SER A 43 -19.82 16.47 29.09
N ASN A 44 -18.60 15.98 28.87
CA ASN A 44 -17.56 15.85 29.89
C ASN A 44 -16.63 17.08 29.95
N ARG A 45 -16.97 18.18 29.29
CA ARG A 45 -16.23 19.44 29.39
C ARG A 45 -16.98 20.43 30.26
N ASP A 46 -16.25 21.16 31.10
CA ASP A 46 -16.81 22.27 31.87
C ASP A 46 -17.03 23.51 30.99
N ALA A 47 -17.57 24.59 31.57
CA ALA A 47 -17.86 25.83 30.85
C ALA A 47 -16.60 26.50 30.24
N SER A 48 -15.40 26.14 30.70
CA SER A 48 -14.13 26.61 30.13
C SER A 48 -13.59 25.72 29.01
N GLY A 49 -14.27 24.60 28.71
CA GLY A 49 -13.85 23.61 27.72
C GLY A 49 -12.88 22.56 28.27
N LYS A 50 -12.55 22.60 29.57
CA LYS A 50 -11.64 21.64 30.19
C LYS A 50 -12.34 20.30 30.41
N MET A 51 -11.70 19.21 29.96
CA MET A 51 -12.22 17.86 30.15
C MET A 51 -12.15 17.46 31.62
N GLN A 52 -13.25 16.96 32.15
CA GLN A 52 -13.34 16.35 33.47
C GLN A 52 -12.46 15.09 33.55
N THR A 53 -11.95 14.77 34.74
CA THR A 53 -11.15 13.56 34.95
C THR A 53 -12.00 12.31 34.69
N LEU A 54 -11.60 11.49 33.72
CA LEU A 54 -12.20 10.20 33.41
C LEU A 54 -11.29 9.08 33.90
N SER A 55 -11.82 7.86 34.04
CA SER A 55 -10.99 6.70 34.34
C SER A 55 -9.96 6.43 33.23
N VAL A 56 -8.86 5.79 33.59
CA VAL A 56 -7.80 5.41 32.63
C VAL A 56 -8.35 4.54 31.48
N ALA A 57 -9.29 3.63 31.78
CA ALA A 57 -9.94 2.78 30.80
C ALA A 57 -10.81 3.58 29.81
N GLU A 58 -11.51 4.61 30.29
CA GLU A 58 -12.34 5.47 29.44
C GLU A 58 -11.48 6.33 28.51
N HIS A 59 -10.38 6.91 29.01
CA HIS A 59 -9.41 7.60 28.15
C HIS A 59 -8.83 6.67 27.08
N ALA A 60 -8.46 5.44 27.43
CA ALA A 60 -7.91 4.49 26.47
C ALA A 60 -8.94 4.12 25.38
N LEU A 61 -10.20 3.89 25.76
CA LEU A 61 -11.29 3.58 24.84
C LEU A 61 -11.54 4.74 23.86
N ARG A 62 -11.70 5.97 24.36
CA ARG A 62 -11.95 7.14 23.50
C ARG A 62 -10.77 7.45 22.60
N GLY A 63 -9.54 7.32 23.12
CA GLY A 63 -8.31 7.41 22.36
C GLY A 63 -8.30 6.46 21.16
N ASP A 64 -8.64 5.18 21.39
CA ASP A 64 -8.71 4.16 20.34
C ASP A 64 -9.81 4.45 19.31
N VAL A 65 -10.98 4.91 19.75
CA VAL A 65 -12.10 5.28 18.85
C VAL A 65 -11.69 6.42 17.92
N TYR A 66 -11.10 7.48 18.47
CA TYR A 66 -10.63 8.61 17.67
C TYR A 66 -9.49 8.22 16.74
N ALA A 67 -8.49 7.48 17.23
CA ALA A 67 -7.35 7.04 16.42
C ALA A 67 -7.81 6.15 15.25
N SER A 68 -8.72 5.21 15.49
CA SER A 68 -9.29 4.33 14.46
C SER A 68 -10.11 5.10 13.41
N ASN A 69 -10.63 6.27 13.77
CA ASN A 69 -11.35 7.15 12.87
C ASN A 69 -10.51 8.31 12.32
N ARG A 70 -9.19 8.27 12.51
CA ARG A 70 -8.21 9.27 12.04
C ARG A 70 -8.46 10.68 12.58
N VAL A 71 -9.04 10.78 13.78
CA VAL A 71 -9.22 12.03 14.52
C VAL A 71 -8.08 12.16 15.53
N PHE A 72 -6.86 12.29 15.01
CA PHE A 72 -5.64 12.06 15.79
C PHE A 72 -5.40 13.08 16.91
N ALA A 73 -5.85 14.34 16.75
CA ALA A 73 -5.74 15.35 17.79
C ALA A 73 -6.51 14.94 19.07
N ASN A 74 -7.78 14.54 18.92
CA ASN A 74 -8.58 14.05 20.04
C ASN A 74 -8.04 12.74 20.62
N ALA A 75 -7.54 11.84 19.76
CA ALA A 75 -6.89 10.61 20.22
C ALA A 75 -5.71 10.93 21.16
N ARG A 76 -4.84 11.87 20.75
CA ARG A 76 -3.71 12.32 21.55
C ARG A 76 -4.13 13.03 22.83
N GLU A 77 -5.23 13.78 22.83
CA GLU A 77 -5.76 14.41 24.06
C GLU A 77 -6.06 13.33 25.12
N HIS A 78 -6.77 12.27 24.75
CA HIS A 78 -7.08 11.19 25.69
C HIS A 78 -5.86 10.37 26.10
N TYR A 79 -4.99 9.99 25.15
CA TYR A 79 -3.76 9.28 25.50
C TYR A 79 -2.84 10.14 26.38
N GLY A 80 -2.76 11.45 26.14
CA GLY A 80 -2.00 12.39 26.96
C GLY A 80 -2.49 12.43 28.40
N LYS A 81 -3.81 12.36 28.61
CA LYS A 81 -4.39 12.29 29.97
C LYS A 81 -4.01 11.02 30.73
N ILE A 82 -3.79 9.90 30.04
CA ILE A 82 -3.24 8.70 30.67
C ILE A 82 -1.82 8.97 31.20
N LEU A 83 -0.97 9.62 30.40
CA LEU A 83 0.40 9.95 30.80
C LEU A 83 0.45 10.97 31.94
N GLU A 84 -0.48 11.95 31.94
CA GLU A 84 -0.54 13.03 32.92
C GLU A 84 -1.11 12.59 34.28
N ILE A 85 -2.22 11.85 34.26
CA ILE A 85 -3.02 11.55 35.47
C ILE A 85 -2.68 10.15 36.02
N TYR A 86 -2.28 9.22 35.16
CA TYR A 86 -2.07 7.81 35.49
C TYR A 86 -0.66 7.32 35.10
N PRO A 87 0.44 8.01 35.48
CA PRO A 87 1.78 7.75 34.96
C PRO A 87 2.37 6.37 35.30
N ASN A 88 1.79 5.67 36.29
CA ASN A 88 2.21 4.34 36.71
C ASN A 88 1.26 3.22 36.26
N ASP A 89 0.22 3.55 35.48
CA ASP A 89 -0.76 2.57 35.02
C ASP A 89 -0.22 1.70 33.87
N ALA A 90 -0.68 0.45 33.77
CA ALA A 90 -0.29 -0.48 32.72
C ALA A 90 -0.61 0.03 31.29
N LEU A 91 -1.58 0.95 31.15
CA LEU A 91 -1.98 1.53 29.86
C LEU A 91 -1.07 2.67 29.36
N VAL A 92 -0.04 3.05 30.11
CA VAL A 92 0.95 4.06 29.66
C VAL A 92 1.66 3.64 28.37
N SER A 93 2.04 2.36 28.24
CA SER A 93 2.67 1.85 27.01
C SER A 93 1.77 2.00 25.79
N LYS A 94 0.48 1.67 25.96
CA LYS A 94 -0.55 1.82 24.93
C LYS A 94 -0.71 3.29 24.54
N ALA A 95 -0.74 4.19 25.52
CA ALA A 95 -0.87 5.63 25.29
C ALA A 95 0.33 6.19 24.50
N LEU A 96 1.56 5.85 24.88
CA LEU A 96 2.77 6.25 24.14
C LEU A 96 2.75 5.73 22.71
N LEU A 97 2.42 4.44 22.52
CA LEU A 97 2.29 3.84 21.18
C LEU A 97 1.21 4.54 20.35
N GLY A 98 0.06 4.84 20.96
CA GLY A 98 -1.06 5.54 20.32
C GLY A 98 -0.70 6.95 19.88
N ILE A 99 0.00 7.72 20.72
CA ILE A 99 0.47 9.07 20.38
C ILE A 99 1.53 9.03 19.28
N GLY A 100 2.54 8.15 19.41
CA GLY A 100 3.59 8.01 18.40
C GLY A 100 3.01 7.64 17.03
N ARG A 101 2.08 6.66 16.98
CA ARG A 101 1.39 6.29 15.74
C ARG A 101 0.54 7.44 15.19
N SER A 102 -0.13 8.21 16.04
CA SER A 102 -0.93 9.36 15.62
C SER A 102 -0.07 10.41 14.90
N TYR A 103 1.12 10.74 15.44
CA TYR A 103 2.06 11.63 14.76
C TYR A 103 2.63 11.03 13.48
N MET A 104 2.92 9.72 13.46
CA MET A 104 3.37 9.02 12.27
C MET A 104 2.33 9.09 11.13
N TRP A 105 1.04 8.95 11.44
CA TRP A 105 -0.04 9.06 10.45
C TRP A 105 -0.22 10.48 9.90
N GLU A 106 0.03 11.50 10.72
CA GLU A 106 0.10 12.91 10.29
C GLU A 106 1.44 13.29 9.65
N LYS A 107 2.32 12.31 9.43
CA LYS A 107 3.66 12.47 8.83
C LYS A 107 4.63 13.32 9.66
N ASN A 108 4.38 13.49 10.95
CA ASN A 108 5.31 14.08 11.90
C ASN A 108 6.23 13.00 12.51
N TYR A 109 7.10 12.45 11.67
CA TYR A 109 8.02 11.37 12.06
C TYR A 109 9.01 11.74 13.18
N PRO A 110 9.61 12.94 13.22
CA PRO A 110 10.52 13.29 14.30
C PRO A 110 9.86 13.20 15.67
N LEU A 111 8.64 13.73 15.81
CA LEU A 111 7.91 13.67 17.07
C LEU A 111 7.44 12.25 17.38
N ALA A 112 7.00 11.50 16.36
CA ALA A 112 6.66 10.08 16.52
C ALA A 112 7.85 9.27 17.11
N VAL A 113 9.07 9.51 16.62
CA VAL A 113 10.29 8.86 17.13
C VAL A 113 10.51 9.15 18.61
N THR A 114 10.29 10.39 19.07
CA THR A 114 10.39 10.73 20.51
C THR A 114 9.48 9.85 21.38
N PHE A 115 8.21 9.69 21.00
CA PHE A 115 7.28 8.84 21.75
C PHE A 115 7.64 7.35 21.69
N PHE A 116 8.16 6.88 20.55
CA PHE A 116 8.65 5.51 20.46
C PHE A 116 9.91 5.29 21.30
N ASP A 117 10.79 6.29 21.41
CA ASP A 117 11.97 6.21 22.29
C ASP A 117 11.57 6.08 23.75
N ASP A 118 10.58 6.85 24.20
CA ASP A 118 10.10 6.77 25.59
C ASP A 118 9.39 5.43 25.85
N LEU A 119 8.60 4.93 24.90
CA LEU A 119 7.99 3.61 24.98
C LEU A 119 9.03 2.48 25.10
N ILE A 120 10.11 2.57 24.32
CA ILE A 120 11.21 1.60 24.34
C ILE A 120 11.92 1.66 25.71
N LYS A 121 12.26 2.85 26.21
CA LYS A 121 12.93 3.00 27.52
C LYS A 121 12.11 2.41 28.67
N MET A 122 10.80 2.59 28.64
CA MET A 122 9.93 2.18 29.75
C MET A 122 9.59 0.69 29.71
N ASN A 123 9.38 0.09 28.52
CA ASN A 123 8.62 -1.16 28.42
C ASN A 123 9.04 -2.09 27.26
N THR A 124 10.33 -2.22 26.91
CA THR A 124 10.78 -3.13 25.82
C THR A 124 10.32 -4.58 25.96
N GLY A 125 10.07 -5.08 27.17
CA GLY A 125 9.58 -6.46 27.40
C GLY A 125 8.12 -6.68 26.97
N THR A 126 7.33 -5.61 26.85
CA THR A 126 5.91 -5.69 26.48
C THR A 126 5.72 -5.79 24.97
N LYS A 127 4.55 -6.24 24.53
CA LYS A 127 4.19 -6.25 23.10
C LYS A 127 4.25 -4.84 22.48
N ASP A 128 3.75 -3.84 23.21
CA ASP A 128 3.74 -2.45 22.75
C ASP A 128 5.18 -1.90 22.62
N GLY A 129 6.06 -2.20 23.57
CA GLY A 129 7.49 -1.84 23.49
C GLY A 129 8.19 -2.45 22.26
N ARG A 130 7.88 -3.72 21.94
CA ARG A 130 8.37 -4.38 20.72
C ARG A 130 7.88 -3.68 19.45
N GLU A 131 6.60 -3.33 19.41
CA GLU A 131 6.01 -2.57 18.29
C GLU A 131 6.66 -1.17 18.16
N GLY A 132 7.01 -0.53 19.28
CA GLY A 132 7.73 0.75 19.31
C GLY A 132 9.02 0.74 18.50
N LEU A 133 9.85 -0.31 18.60
CA LEU A 133 11.05 -0.47 17.76
C LEU A 133 10.70 -0.54 16.27
N ALA A 134 9.67 -1.31 15.90
CA ALA A 134 9.28 -1.46 14.51
C ALA A 134 8.79 -0.13 13.91
N PHE A 135 7.97 0.62 14.65
CA PHE A 135 7.47 1.93 14.22
C PHE A 135 8.55 3.02 14.24
N LYS A 136 9.49 2.97 15.18
CA LYS A 136 10.68 3.83 15.18
C LYS A 136 11.51 3.62 13.92
N GLY A 137 11.85 2.37 13.59
CA GLY A 137 12.58 2.04 12.37
C GLY A 137 11.86 2.56 11.12
N ALA A 138 10.53 2.36 11.06
CA ALA A 138 9.72 2.79 9.92
C ALA A 138 9.65 4.32 9.77
N SER A 139 9.69 5.05 10.89
CA SER A 139 9.73 6.52 10.92
C SER A 139 11.10 7.06 10.52
N LEU A 140 12.19 6.43 11.00
CA LEU A 140 13.56 6.79 10.65
C LEU A 140 13.84 6.67 9.15
N VAL A 141 13.35 5.60 8.51
CA VAL A 141 13.43 5.44 7.05
C VAL A 141 12.77 6.62 6.32
N ARG A 142 11.59 7.08 6.77
CA ARG A 142 10.83 8.16 6.11
C ARG A 142 11.47 9.53 6.25
N ILE A 143 12.31 9.73 7.26
CA ILE A 143 13.14 10.95 7.41
C ILE A 143 14.56 10.78 6.86
N GLY A 144 14.81 9.76 6.04
CA GLY A 144 16.08 9.54 5.34
C GLY A 144 17.20 8.96 6.22
N LYS A 145 16.91 8.55 7.45
CA LYS A 145 17.86 7.96 8.39
C LYS A 145 17.93 6.43 8.26
N SER A 146 18.12 5.93 7.04
CA SER A 146 17.98 4.49 6.74
C SER A 146 19.02 3.62 7.45
N VAL A 147 20.24 4.10 7.70
CA VAL A 147 21.24 3.35 8.48
C VAL A 147 20.81 3.23 9.95
N GLU A 148 20.32 4.32 10.56
CA GLU A 148 19.78 4.28 11.93
C GLU A 148 18.57 3.33 12.01
N ALA A 149 17.69 3.35 11.00
CA ALA A 149 16.56 2.44 10.91
C ALA A 149 16.99 0.97 10.85
N ALA A 150 17.99 0.64 10.01
CA ALA A 150 18.55 -0.70 9.95
C ALA A 150 19.05 -1.15 11.33
N LYS A 151 19.73 -0.28 12.08
CA LYS A 151 20.20 -0.58 13.45
C LYS A 151 19.08 -0.82 14.44
N VAL A 152 17.97 -0.07 14.35
CA VAL A 152 16.78 -0.32 15.17
C VAL A 152 16.16 -1.68 14.87
N TYR A 153 16.10 -2.08 13.60
CA TYR A 153 15.62 -3.42 13.25
C TYR A 153 16.59 -4.52 13.66
N GLU A 154 17.91 -4.31 13.54
CA GLU A 154 18.93 -5.23 14.06
C GLU A 154 18.74 -5.44 15.56
N GLN A 155 18.54 -4.36 16.33
CA GLN A 155 18.22 -4.41 17.75
C GLN A 155 16.97 -5.26 18.01
N TYR A 156 15.90 -5.09 17.22
CA TYR A 156 14.71 -5.95 17.32
C TYR A 156 15.07 -7.42 17.13
N THR A 157 15.87 -7.76 16.12
CA THR A 157 16.22 -9.17 15.82
C THR A 157 17.03 -9.82 16.95
N THR A 158 17.86 -9.05 17.63
CA THR A 158 18.66 -9.51 18.78
C THR A 158 17.81 -9.68 20.03
N MET A 159 16.96 -8.70 20.34
CA MET A 159 16.15 -8.72 21.56
C MET A 159 14.99 -9.70 21.46
N PHE A 160 14.42 -9.87 20.26
CA PHE A 160 13.20 -10.65 20.03
C PHE A 160 13.37 -11.64 18.88
N PRO A 161 14.27 -12.64 19.02
CA PRO A 161 14.59 -13.57 17.93
C PRO A 161 13.39 -14.46 17.50
N LYS A 162 12.34 -14.52 18.32
CA LYS A 162 11.03 -15.18 18.08
C LYS A 162 9.86 -14.19 18.11
N GLY A 163 10.12 -12.88 18.04
CA GLY A 163 9.10 -11.84 18.08
C GLY A 163 8.23 -11.81 16.84
N GLU A 164 7.04 -11.23 16.95
CA GLU A 164 5.99 -11.20 15.93
C GLU A 164 6.44 -10.49 14.64
N ARG A 165 7.46 -9.64 14.72
CA ARG A 165 8.02 -8.90 13.56
C ARG A 165 9.30 -9.49 13.01
N ILE A 166 9.75 -10.65 13.49
CA ILE A 166 11.11 -11.14 13.19
C ILE A 166 11.37 -11.24 11.67
N GLU A 167 10.45 -11.82 10.90
CA GLU A 167 10.59 -11.92 9.44
C GLU A 167 10.62 -10.54 8.77
N SER A 168 9.66 -9.67 9.12
CA SER A 168 9.62 -8.31 8.58
C SER A 168 10.83 -7.47 8.97
N SER A 169 11.41 -7.67 10.15
CA SER A 169 12.62 -6.96 10.59
C SER A 169 13.81 -7.35 9.72
N TYR A 170 13.99 -8.63 9.39
CA TYR A 170 15.06 -9.06 8.46
C TYR A 170 14.89 -8.41 7.07
N LEU A 171 13.68 -8.42 6.52
CA LEU A 171 13.39 -7.79 5.23
C LEU A 171 13.57 -6.26 5.28
N ASN A 172 13.14 -5.61 6.36
CA ASN A 172 13.29 -4.17 6.55
C ASN A 172 14.77 -3.76 6.71
N ILE A 173 15.62 -4.60 7.30
CA ILE A 173 17.07 -4.34 7.35
C ILE A 173 17.66 -4.34 5.93
N ILE A 174 17.32 -5.34 5.12
CA ILE A 174 17.76 -5.42 3.71
C ILE A 174 17.34 -4.13 2.98
N ASP A 175 16.06 -3.77 3.07
CA ASP A 175 15.53 -2.61 2.37
C ASP A 175 16.11 -1.27 2.87
N ALA A 176 16.35 -1.14 4.18
CA ALA A 176 16.97 0.04 4.77
C ALA A 176 18.42 0.21 4.31
N TYR A 177 19.21 -0.87 4.26
CA TYR A 177 20.57 -0.80 3.71
C TYR A 177 20.59 -0.55 2.19
N ARG A 178 19.63 -1.11 1.43
CA ARG A 178 19.47 -0.78 0.01
C ARG A 178 19.21 0.71 -0.19
N GLU A 179 18.32 1.28 0.60
CA GLU A 179 17.99 2.71 0.54
C GLU A 179 19.13 3.62 1.01
N ALA A 180 19.96 3.14 1.93
CA ALA A 180 21.18 3.82 2.36
C ALA A 180 22.33 3.74 1.33
N GLY A 181 22.14 3.08 0.18
CA GLY A 181 23.21 2.88 -0.80
C GLY A 181 24.31 1.93 -0.31
N ARG A 182 23.96 0.98 0.59
CA ARG A 182 24.89 0.01 1.21
C ARG A 182 24.62 -1.42 0.71
N PRO A 183 24.96 -1.74 -0.56
CA PRO A 183 24.60 -3.00 -1.19
C PRO A 183 25.23 -4.22 -0.51
N MET A 184 26.46 -4.10 -0.02
CA MET A 184 27.16 -5.21 0.63
C MET A 184 26.50 -5.59 1.97
N ASP A 185 26.08 -4.61 2.76
CA ASP A 185 25.34 -4.86 4.00
C ASP A 185 23.96 -5.47 3.73
N ALA A 186 23.26 -4.99 2.69
CA ALA A 186 22.00 -5.57 2.25
C ALA A 186 22.18 -7.04 1.83
N LEU A 187 23.20 -7.37 1.04
CA LEU A 187 23.50 -8.74 0.61
C LEU A 187 23.89 -9.65 1.78
N ALA A 188 24.64 -9.15 2.76
CA ALA A 188 24.95 -9.89 3.97
C ALA A 188 23.65 -10.26 4.72
N TRP A 189 22.69 -9.34 4.80
CA TRP A 189 21.38 -9.61 5.39
C TRP A 189 20.48 -10.50 4.54
N VAL A 190 20.60 -10.48 3.21
CA VAL A 190 19.98 -11.49 2.34
C VAL A 190 20.48 -12.89 2.73
N GLN A 191 21.79 -13.10 2.87
CA GLN A 191 22.34 -14.41 3.25
C GLN A 191 21.85 -14.87 4.63
N LYS A 192 21.86 -13.98 5.63
CA LYS A 192 21.30 -14.28 6.96
C LYS A 192 19.81 -14.67 6.90
N THR A 193 19.04 -13.98 6.05
CA THR A 193 17.60 -14.24 5.88
C THR A 193 17.38 -15.60 5.24
N ARG A 194 18.13 -15.93 4.18
CA ARG A 194 18.09 -17.24 3.51
C ARG A 194 18.39 -18.38 4.48
N GLN A 195 19.45 -18.24 5.27
CA GLN A 195 19.84 -19.26 6.25
C GLN A 195 18.76 -19.47 7.33
N LYS A 196 18.18 -18.38 7.86
CA LYS A 196 17.22 -18.45 8.96
C LYS A 196 15.82 -18.90 8.52
N PHE A 197 15.41 -18.53 7.31
CA PHE A 197 14.04 -18.68 6.83
C PHE A 197 13.96 -19.53 5.56
N ALA A 198 14.87 -20.49 5.41
CA ALA A 198 14.94 -21.38 4.26
C ALA A 198 13.59 -22.08 3.99
N GLY A 199 13.18 -22.13 2.73
CA GLY A 199 11.92 -22.72 2.28
C GLY A 199 10.67 -21.89 2.57
N THR A 200 10.80 -20.72 3.20
CA THR A 200 9.67 -19.83 3.52
C THR A 200 9.52 -18.72 2.47
N PRO A 201 8.36 -18.05 2.41
CA PRO A 201 8.19 -16.86 1.57
C PRO A 201 9.16 -15.71 1.91
N THR A 202 9.66 -15.65 3.15
CA THR A 202 10.64 -14.64 3.58
C THR A 202 12.00 -14.86 2.92
N GLU A 203 12.41 -16.11 2.66
CA GLU A 203 13.56 -16.39 1.81
C GLU A 203 13.33 -15.88 0.37
N THR A 204 12.18 -16.23 -0.23
CA THR A 204 11.82 -15.77 -1.58
C THR A 204 11.90 -14.25 -1.71
N ASN A 205 11.37 -13.53 -0.72
CA ASN A 205 11.39 -12.06 -0.68
C ASN A 205 12.82 -11.49 -0.58
N ALA A 206 13.70 -12.15 0.19
CA ALA A 206 15.10 -11.75 0.30
C ALA A 206 15.87 -11.99 -1.00
N VAL A 207 15.67 -13.13 -1.66
CA VAL A 207 16.28 -13.43 -2.97
C VAL A 207 15.75 -12.47 -4.04
N PHE A 208 14.47 -12.09 -3.99
CA PHE A 208 13.93 -11.06 -4.88
C PHE A 208 14.52 -9.67 -4.61
N ALA A 209 14.81 -9.32 -3.35
CA ALA A 209 15.55 -8.11 -3.02
C ALA A 209 16.98 -8.12 -3.59
N GLN A 210 17.67 -9.26 -3.58
CA GLN A 210 18.96 -9.44 -4.23
C GLN A 210 18.87 -9.22 -5.75
N MET A 211 17.87 -9.80 -6.42
CA MET A 211 17.67 -9.60 -7.86
C MET A 211 17.49 -8.11 -8.20
N ARG A 212 16.62 -7.41 -7.46
CA ARG A 212 16.40 -5.96 -7.62
C ARG A 212 17.69 -5.15 -7.43
N LEU A 213 18.51 -5.51 -6.44
CA LEU A 213 19.80 -4.87 -6.21
C LEU A 213 20.76 -5.06 -7.40
N GLN A 214 20.84 -6.27 -7.96
CA GLN A 214 21.67 -6.58 -9.11
C GLN A 214 21.19 -5.85 -10.39
N ILE A 215 19.88 -5.75 -10.60
CA ILE A 215 19.27 -4.96 -11.67
C ILE A 215 19.70 -3.49 -11.55
N ASN A 216 19.59 -2.90 -10.37
CA ASN A 216 19.99 -1.51 -10.13
C ASN A 216 21.48 -1.26 -10.37
N GLN A 217 22.32 -2.26 -10.08
CA GLN A 217 23.77 -2.24 -10.37
C GLN A 217 24.10 -2.57 -11.84
N LYS A 218 23.09 -2.83 -12.69
CA LYS A 218 23.24 -3.28 -14.07
C LYS A 218 24.04 -4.59 -14.20
N ASN A 219 24.06 -5.40 -13.15
CA ASN A 219 24.69 -6.71 -13.14
C ASN A 219 23.72 -7.76 -13.72
N TRP A 220 23.51 -7.67 -15.04
CA TRP A 220 22.49 -8.47 -15.74
C TRP A 220 22.74 -9.96 -15.65
N SER A 221 24.00 -10.40 -15.72
CA SER A 221 24.35 -11.83 -15.61
C SER A 221 23.89 -12.42 -14.28
N ASN A 222 24.22 -11.77 -13.16
CA ASN A 222 23.81 -12.27 -11.85
C ASN A 222 22.30 -12.14 -11.62
N ALA A 223 21.67 -11.09 -12.17
CA ALA A 223 20.22 -10.92 -12.10
C ALA A 223 19.48 -12.05 -12.84
N ILE A 224 19.97 -12.47 -14.00
CA ILE A 224 19.41 -13.62 -14.76
C ILE A 224 19.54 -14.91 -13.95
N GLN A 225 20.72 -15.16 -13.37
CA GLN A 225 20.94 -16.36 -12.53
C GLN A 225 20.04 -16.36 -11.28
N THR A 226 19.88 -15.20 -10.64
CA THR A 226 18.98 -15.05 -9.48
C THR A 226 17.51 -15.25 -9.89
N ALA A 227 17.11 -14.87 -11.10
CA ALA A 227 15.78 -15.17 -11.62
C ALA A 227 15.55 -16.69 -11.78
N ASP A 228 16.56 -17.42 -12.26
CA ASP A 228 16.52 -18.88 -12.39
C ASP A 228 16.49 -19.60 -11.04
N GLU A 229 17.13 -19.02 -10.03
CA GLU A 229 16.99 -19.44 -8.64
C GLU A 229 15.56 -19.21 -8.13
N LEU A 230 15.02 -17.99 -8.27
CA LEU A 230 13.69 -17.64 -7.79
C LEU A 230 12.58 -18.53 -8.36
N ARG A 231 12.68 -18.92 -9.64
CA ARG A 231 11.72 -19.84 -10.28
C ARG A 231 11.68 -21.25 -9.66
N ARG A 232 12.68 -21.62 -8.86
CA ARG A 232 12.75 -22.89 -8.13
C ARG A 232 12.26 -22.78 -6.68
N LEU A 233 11.96 -21.56 -6.20
CA LEU A 233 11.48 -21.31 -4.85
C LEU A 233 9.95 -21.32 -4.77
N SER A 234 9.45 -21.34 -3.53
CA SER A 234 8.01 -21.29 -3.24
C SER A 234 7.47 -19.86 -3.31
N PHE A 235 6.36 -19.69 -4.02
CA PHE A 235 5.57 -18.45 -4.08
C PHE A 235 4.31 -18.53 -3.20
N ALA A 236 4.38 -19.28 -2.08
CA ALA A 236 3.28 -19.42 -1.14
C ALA A 236 2.85 -18.07 -0.52
N LYS A 237 1.70 -18.07 0.15
CA LYS A 237 1.14 -16.88 0.83
C LYS A 237 2.22 -16.21 1.70
N GLY A 238 2.50 -14.93 1.42
CA GLY A 238 3.57 -14.15 2.05
C GLY A 238 4.69 -13.77 1.09
N ALA A 239 4.78 -14.41 -0.08
CA ALA A 239 5.70 -14.00 -1.13
C ALA A 239 5.19 -12.71 -1.78
N MET A 240 6.08 -11.72 -1.90
CA MET A 240 5.81 -10.41 -2.50
C MET A 240 6.13 -10.38 -4.00
N THR A 241 6.36 -11.55 -4.58
CA THR A 241 6.65 -11.71 -6.00
C THR A 241 5.93 -12.93 -6.56
N THR A 242 5.82 -13.01 -7.89
CA THR A 242 5.09 -14.07 -8.59
C THR A 242 5.95 -14.63 -9.73
N ASN A 243 5.62 -15.83 -10.19
CA ASN A 243 6.32 -16.41 -11.34
C ASN A 243 6.23 -15.53 -12.60
N ASP A 244 5.10 -14.84 -12.82
CA ASP A 244 4.93 -13.92 -13.95
C ASP A 244 5.87 -12.71 -13.83
N GLU A 245 6.00 -12.15 -12.63
CA GLU A 245 6.95 -11.06 -12.33
C GLU A 245 8.40 -11.51 -12.56
N ILE A 246 8.78 -12.67 -12.04
CA ILE A 246 10.14 -13.20 -12.22
C ILE A 246 10.44 -13.51 -13.69
N THR A 247 9.47 -14.06 -14.41
CA THR A 247 9.59 -14.34 -15.86
C THR A 247 9.76 -13.05 -16.64
N PHE A 248 8.98 -12.01 -16.32
CA PHE A 248 9.13 -10.68 -16.91
C PHE A 248 10.51 -10.08 -16.62
N PHE A 249 10.98 -10.09 -15.37
CA PHE A 249 12.28 -9.51 -15.05
C PHE A 249 13.45 -10.31 -15.61
N LYS A 250 13.33 -11.63 -15.77
CA LYS A 250 14.32 -12.41 -16.52
C LYS A 250 14.39 -11.93 -17.98
N ALA A 251 13.24 -11.75 -18.64
CA ALA A 251 13.18 -11.21 -20.00
C ALA A 251 13.81 -9.81 -20.08
N TYR A 252 13.48 -8.94 -19.12
CA TYR A 252 14.04 -7.59 -19.01
C TYR A 252 15.56 -7.61 -18.88
N CYS A 253 16.12 -8.45 -18.01
CA CYS A 253 17.57 -8.56 -17.85
C CYS A 253 18.25 -9.12 -19.11
N LEU A 254 17.65 -10.10 -19.79
CA LEU A 254 18.15 -10.62 -21.07
C LEU A 254 18.16 -9.52 -22.14
N GLU A 255 17.10 -8.72 -22.21
CA GLU A 255 16.99 -7.58 -23.13
C GLU A 255 18.10 -6.56 -22.86
N LYS A 256 18.29 -6.15 -21.60
CA LYS A 256 19.34 -5.19 -21.23
C LYS A 256 20.76 -5.75 -21.40
N ALA A 257 20.92 -7.07 -21.44
CA ALA A 257 22.18 -7.74 -21.77
C ALA A 257 22.41 -7.93 -23.28
N GLY A 258 21.50 -7.46 -24.15
CA GLY A 258 21.61 -7.61 -25.61
C GLY A 258 21.21 -8.99 -26.14
N ARG A 259 20.65 -9.86 -25.29
CA ARG A 259 20.21 -11.23 -25.65
C ARG A 259 18.75 -11.20 -26.13
N THR A 260 18.48 -10.41 -27.18
CA THR A 260 17.12 -10.05 -27.63
C THR A 260 16.23 -11.24 -27.95
N ASN A 261 16.74 -12.25 -28.67
CA ASN A 261 15.94 -13.43 -29.04
C ASN A 261 15.46 -14.21 -27.80
N GLU A 262 16.31 -14.35 -26.79
CA GLU A 262 15.95 -14.99 -25.54
C GLU A 262 14.98 -14.13 -24.73
N ALA A 263 15.19 -12.81 -24.70
CA ALA A 263 14.27 -11.88 -24.06
C ALA A 263 12.87 -11.97 -24.65
N VAL A 264 12.74 -11.96 -25.99
CA VAL A 264 11.46 -12.11 -26.70
C VAL A 264 10.76 -13.41 -26.30
N ASN A 265 11.49 -14.53 -26.24
CA ASN A 265 10.92 -15.81 -25.81
C ASN A 265 10.40 -15.77 -24.37
N PHE A 266 11.13 -15.16 -23.44
CA PHE A 266 10.66 -15.02 -22.05
C PHE A 266 9.51 -14.02 -21.90
N TYR A 267 9.45 -12.94 -22.69
CA TYR A 267 8.29 -12.05 -22.69
C TYR A 267 7.03 -12.76 -23.20
N PHE A 268 7.12 -13.57 -24.25
CA PHE A 268 6.00 -14.39 -24.70
C PHE A 268 5.60 -15.47 -23.68
N ALA A 269 6.54 -15.97 -22.89
CA ALA A 269 6.28 -16.94 -21.83
C ALA A 269 5.47 -16.37 -20.66
N VAL A 270 5.37 -15.04 -20.50
CA VAL A 270 4.43 -14.43 -19.56
C VAL A 270 3.00 -14.61 -20.10
N PRO A 271 2.10 -15.34 -19.43
CA PRO A 271 0.77 -15.65 -19.96
C PRO A 271 -0.04 -14.37 -20.24
N GLU A 272 -0.78 -14.32 -21.34
CA GLU A 272 -1.71 -13.22 -21.60
C GLU A 272 -3.06 -13.47 -20.93
N ASN A 273 -3.26 -12.82 -19.79
CA ASN A 273 -4.43 -12.99 -18.92
C ASN A 273 -4.95 -11.65 -18.38
N LEU A 274 -4.67 -10.53 -19.04
CA LEU A 274 -4.93 -9.15 -18.57
C LEU A 274 -4.20 -8.74 -17.28
N SER A 275 -3.31 -9.58 -16.73
CA SER A 275 -2.47 -9.18 -15.60
C SER A 275 -1.57 -8.00 -15.96
N TYR A 276 -1.07 -7.34 -14.92
CA TYR A 276 -0.11 -6.26 -15.04
C TYR A 276 1.11 -6.67 -15.88
N TYR A 277 1.78 -7.77 -15.52
CA TYR A 277 2.98 -8.23 -16.25
C TYR A 277 2.66 -8.76 -17.65
N ALA A 278 1.46 -9.29 -17.90
CA ALA A 278 1.03 -9.62 -19.25
C ALA A 278 0.99 -8.37 -20.16
N GLY A 279 0.51 -7.25 -19.61
CA GLY A 279 0.47 -5.95 -20.29
C GLY A 279 1.86 -5.39 -20.53
N GLN A 280 2.71 -5.41 -19.49
CA GLN A 280 4.11 -4.96 -19.58
C GLN A 280 4.89 -5.78 -20.62
N ALA A 281 4.78 -7.11 -20.60
CA ALA A 281 5.42 -7.98 -21.59
C ALA A 281 4.96 -7.66 -23.02
N THR A 282 3.65 -7.43 -23.22
CA THR A 282 3.10 -7.04 -24.53
C THR A 282 3.67 -5.71 -25.02
N ALA A 283 3.80 -4.72 -24.14
CA ALA A 283 4.37 -3.42 -24.47
C ALA A 283 5.86 -3.51 -24.84
N ARG A 284 6.64 -4.37 -24.17
CA ARG A 284 8.04 -4.64 -24.55
C ARG A 284 8.13 -5.33 -25.91
N LEU A 285 7.31 -6.35 -26.14
CA LEU A 285 7.30 -7.10 -27.40
C LEU A 285 7.01 -6.20 -28.61
N GLN A 286 6.14 -5.19 -28.50
CA GLN A 286 5.86 -4.24 -29.58
C GLN A 286 7.11 -3.57 -30.17
N ASN A 287 8.15 -3.39 -29.36
CA ASN A 287 9.39 -2.74 -29.77
C ASN A 287 10.52 -3.73 -30.12
N LEU A 288 10.33 -5.02 -29.84
CA LEU A 288 11.39 -6.03 -29.90
C LEU A 288 11.15 -7.13 -30.94
N VAL A 289 9.90 -7.38 -31.34
CA VAL A 289 9.60 -8.44 -32.32
C VAL A 289 10.01 -8.04 -33.72
N ASP A 290 10.64 -8.97 -34.43
CA ASP A 290 10.87 -8.88 -35.86
C ASP A 290 9.63 -9.32 -36.67
N ASP A 291 9.73 -9.30 -37.99
CA ASP A 291 8.64 -9.70 -38.89
C ASP A 291 8.21 -11.16 -38.68
N SER A 292 9.13 -12.05 -38.28
CA SER A 292 8.86 -13.48 -38.08
C SER A 292 7.95 -13.73 -36.87
N ARG A 293 8.02 -12.86 -35.85
CA ARG A 293 7.23 -12.95 -34.61
C ARG A 293 6.04 -11.99 -34.55
N ARG A 294 5.78 -11.22 -35.62
CA ARG A 294 4.71 -10.20 -35.63
C ARG A 294 3.31 -10.81 -35.51
N SER A 295 3.06 -11.95 -36.14
CA SER A 295 1.78 -12.69 -36.04
C SER A 295 1.48 -13.12 -34.60
N ASP A 296 2.48 -13.60 -33.86
CA ASP A 296 2.35 -13.97 -32.44
C ASP A 296 1.94 -12.78 -31.57
N LEU A 297 2.53 -11.61 -31.81
CA LEU A 297 2.17 -10.38 -31.09
C LEU A 297 0.73 -9.96 -31.37
N VAL A 298 0.29 -10.03 -32.63
CA VAL A 298 -1.10 -9.74 -33.01
C VAL A 298 -2.06 -10.70 -32.33
N ALA A 299 -1.77 -12.00 -32.34
CA ALA A 299 -2.58 -13.01 -31.65
C ALA A 299 -2.64 -12.75 -30.13
N ARG A 300 -1.53 -12.38 -29.51
CA ARG A 300 -1.47 -12.00 -28.09
C ARG A 300 -2.37 -10.80 -27.78
N GLN A 301 -2.32 -9.75 -28.59
CA GLN A 301 -3.19 -8.57 -28.42
C GLN A 301 -4.68 -8.91 -28.60
N GLN A 302 -4.99 -9.79 -29.56
CA GLN A 302 -6.37 -10.26 -29.74
C GLN A 302 -6.86 -11.09 -28.55
N ASN A 303 -5.99 -11.92 -27.95
CA ASN A 303 -6.32 -12.67 -26.75
C ASN A 303 -6.67 -11.75 -25.57
N ALA A 304 -5.95 -10.63 -25.40
CA ALA A 304 -6.28 -9.63 -24.40
C ALA A 304 -7.67 -9.00 -24.63
N ARG A 305 -7.98 -8.59 -25.87
CA ARG A 305 -9.32 -8.07 -26.24
C ARG A 305 -10.43 -9.07 -25.98
N ASN A 306 -10.22 -10.32 -26.36
CA ASN A 306 -11.17 -11.41 -26.15
C ASN A 306 -11.38 -11.68 -24.65
N ALA A 307 -10.32 -11.66 -23.85
CA ALA A 307 -10.40 -11.81 -22.39
C ALA A 307 -11.18 -10.65 -21.74
N ALA A 308 -10.94 -9.42 -22.19
CA ALA A 308 -11.66 -8.23 -21.68
C ALA A 308 -13.15 -8.32 -22.04
N THR A 309 -13.47 -8.69 -23.28
CA THR A 309 -14.84 -8.86 -23.76
C THR A 309 -15.58 -9.94 -22.96
N ARG A 310 -14.96 -11.11 -22.71
CA ARG A 310 -15.55 -12.18 -21.90
C ARG A 310 -15.83 -11.77 -20.45
N SER A 311 -15.05 -10.83 -19.91
CA SER A 311 -15.19 -10.34 -18.54
C SER A 311 -15.91 -9.01 -18.42
N ALA A 312 -16.51 -8.49 -19.51
CA ALA A 312 -17.04 -7.13 -19.57
C ALA A 312 -18.09 -6.79 -18.50
N THR A 313 -18.88 -7.76 -18.05
CA THR A 313 -19.87 -7.55 -16.97
C THR A 313 -19.22 -7.19 -15.63
N ALA A 314 -17.95 -7.55 -15.41
CA ALA A 314 -17.19 -7.18 -14.22
C ALA A 314 -16.63 -5.74 -14.28
N PHE A 315 -16.78 -5.05 -15.41
CA PHE A 315 -16.23 -3.70 -15.65
C PHE A 315 -17.34 -2.71 -16.06
N PRO A 316 -18.32 -2.41 -15.18
CA PRO A 316 -19.32 -1.38 -15.45
C PRO A 316 -18.69 0.02 -15.42
N ALA A 317 -19.33 1.00 -16.07
CA ALA A 317 -18.93 2.40 -16.05
C ALA A 317 -20.00 3.31 -15.41
N PRO A 318 -20.31 3.15 -14.11
CA PRO A 318 -21.30 3.99 -13.42
C PRO A 318 -20.80 5.43 -13.28
N HIS A 319 -21.71 6.36 -12.97
CA HIS A 319 -21.39 7.77 -12.73
C HIS A 319 -20.65 8.47 -13.90
N LYS A 320 -20.92 8.05 -15.14
CA LYS A 320 -20.30 8.59 -16.36
C LYS A 320 -20.28 10.12 -16.40
N ALA A 321 -21.41 10.77 -16.11
CA ALA A 321 -21.50 12.23 -16.12
C ALA A 321 -20.52 12.89 -15.14
N ASP A 322 -20.47 12.41 -13.88
CA ASP A 322 -19.56 12.93 -12.86
C ASP A 322 -18.10 12.66 -13.22
N LEU A 323 -17.78 11.46 -13.73
CA LEU A 323 -16.41 11.11 -14.14
C LEU A 323 -15.91 12.01 -15.28
N LEU A 324 -16.75 12.26 -16.29
CA LEU A 324 -16.38 13.17 -17.39
C LEU A 324 -16.31 14.63 -16.91
N ASN A 325 -17.22 15.05 -16.03
CA ASN A 325 -17.24 16.42 -15.52
C ASN A 325 -16.05 16.73 -14.60
N TYR A 326 -15.64 15.80 -13.74
CA TYR A 326 -14.62 16.07 -12.71
C TYR A 326 -13.24 15.50 -13.03
N ALA A 327 -13.14 14.28 -13.58
CA ALA A 327 -11.85 13.65 -13.87
C ALA A 327 -11.31 14.10 -15.23
N LYS A 328 -12.13 13.97 -16.29
CA LYS A 328 -11.68 14.33 -17.66
C LYS A 328 -11.33 15.81 -17.78
N SER A 329 -12.10 16.71 -17.15
CA SER A 329 -11.79 18.15 -17.12
C SER A 329 -10.46 18.51 -16.44
N ARG A 330 -9.88 17.56 -15.67
CA ARG A 330 -8.57 17.68 -15.01
C ARG A 330 -7.48 16.86 -15.70
N ASN A 331 -7.72 16.39 -16.93
CA ASN A 331 -6.84 15.49 -17.66
C ASN A 331 -6.56 14.15 -16.97
N VAL A 332 -7.45 13.72 -16.07
CA VAL A 332 -7.42 12.39 -15.46
C VAL A 332 -8.28 11.46 -16.30
N ASP A 333 -7.71 10.37 -16.81
CA ASP A 333 -8.47 9.37 -17.58
C ASP A 333 -9.57 8.74 -16.70
N ALA A 334 -10.84 8.92 -17.10
CA ALA A 334 -11.99 8.41 -16.38
C ALA A 334 -11.96 6.88 -16.20
N ARG A 335 -11.32 6.14 -17.13
CA ARG A 335 -11.12 4.68 -17.03
C ARG A 335 -10.14 4.32 -15.93
N PHE A 336 -9.16 5.16 -15.64
CA PHE A 336 -8.24 4.97 -14.52
C PHE A 336 -8.96 5.21 -13.18
N VAL A 337 -9.84 6.22 -13.11
CA VAL A 337 -10.71 6.43 -11.93
C VAL A 337 -11.63 5.24 -11.70
N LEU A 338 -12.23 4.67 -12.74
CA LEU A 338 -13.03 3.44 -12.64
C LEU A 338 -12.20 2.24 -12.17
N ALA A 339 -10.94 2.13 -12.59
CA ALA A 339 -10.03 1.07 -12.15
C ALA A 339 -9.72 1.15 -10.65
N ILE A 340 -9.48 2.36 -10.14
CA ILE A 340 -9.32 2.66 -8.71
C ILE A 340 -10.63 2.39 -7.97
N MET A 341 -11.74 2.94 -8.41
CA MET A 341 -13.06 2.77 -7.77
C MET A 341 -13.46 1.28 -7.64
N LYS A 342 -13.20 0.49 -8.69
CA LYS A 342 -13.40 -0.95 -8.68
C LYS A 342 -12.55 -1.63 -7.60
N GLN A 343 -11.28 -1.22 -7.47
CA GLN A 343 -10.36 -1.83 -6.52
C GLN A 343 -10.64 -1.39 -5.06
N GLU A 344 -11.06 -0.14 -4.87
CA GLU A 344 -11.28 0.45 -3.55
C GLU A 344 -12.59 0.00 -2.90
N SER A 345 -13.70 -0.01 -3.66
CA SER A 345 -15.03 -0.28 -3.09
C SER A 345 -15.85 -1.32 -3.84
N GLY A 346 -15.38 -1.78 -5.01
CA GLY A 346 -16.24 -2.56 -5.92
C GLY A 346 -17.52 -1.82 -6.30
N PHE A 347 -17.45 -0.48 -6.38
CA PHE A 347 -18.59 0.43 -6.63
C PHE A 347 -19.58 0.57 -5.47
N ASN A 348 -19.24 0.13 -4.26
CA ASN A 348 -20.08 0.34 -3.09
C ASN A 348 -19.89 1.74 -2.49
N ALA A 349 -20.84 2.64 -2.76
CA ALA A 349 -20.82 4.01 -2.24
C ALA A 349 -20.93 4.11 -0.70
N ARG A 350 -21.30 3.04 0.01
CA ARG A 350 -21.39 2.99 1.48
C ARG A 350 -20.20 2.27 2.13
N ALA A 351 -19.17 1.89 1.37
CA ALA A 351 -18.02 1.19 1.90
C ALA A 351 -17.23 2.04 2.91
N LYS A 352 -16.84 1.43 4.04
CA LYS A 352 -15.91 2.00 5.02
C LYS A 352 -14.79 1.00 5.30
N SER A 353 -13.53 1.39 5.15
CA SER A 353 -12.39 0.54 5.52
C SER A 353 -12.09 0.60 7.03
N GLN A 354 -11.28 -0.33 7.54
CA GLN A 354 -10.82 -0.27 8.93
C GLN A 354 -9.93 0.95 9.20
N SER A 355 -9.28 1.50 8.17
CA SER A 355 -8.53 2.77 8.24
C SER A 355 -9.45 4.00 8.10
N ALA A 356 -10.77 3.82 8.24
CA ALA A 356 -11.78 4.86 8.10
C ALA A 356 -11.77 5.59 6.74
N ALA A 357 -11.37 4.90 5.68
CA ALA A 357 -11.57 5.37 4.31
C ALA A 357 -13.03 5.19 3.89
N ARG A 358 -13.63 6.15 3.17
CA ARG A 358 -15.09 6.18 2.93
C ARG A 358 -15.46 6.29 1.45
N GLY A 359 -16.57 5.66 1.09
CA GLY A 359 -17.25 5.82 -0.19
C GLY A 359 -16.61 5.09 -1.36
N LEU A 360 -17.04 5.46 -2.58
CA LEU A 360 -16.66 4.81 -3.83
C LEU A 360 -15.14 4.69 -4.04
N LEU A 361 -14.41 5.72 -3.60
CA LEU A 361 -12.99 5.89 -3.85
C LEU A 361 -12.17 5.87 -2.55
N GLN A 362 -12.78 5.38 -1.46
CA GLN A 362 -12.14 5.17 -0.16
C GLN A 362 -11.23 6.34 0.25
N MET A 363 -11.81 7.53 0.35
CA MET A 363 -11.07 8.71 0.78
C MET A 363 -11.01 8.74 2.32
N THR A 364 -9.82 8.97 2.89
CA THR A 364 -9.66 9.20 4.33
C THR A 364 -9.94 10.66 4.68
N THR A 365 -10.26 10.96 5.94
CA THR A 365 -10.60 12.33 6.38
C THR A 365 -9.44 13.30 6.25
N ASP A 366 -8.23 12.90 6.62
CA ASP A 366 -7.01 13.69 6.48
C ASP A 366 -6.68 13.99 5.01
N THR A 367 -6.89 13.02 4.11
CA THR A 367 -6.71 13.25 2.66
C THR A 367 -7.82 14.17 2.14
N ALA A 368 -9.06 13.99 2.58
CA ALA A 368 -10.15 14.89 2.23
C ALA A 368 -9.87 16.32 2.71
N ASP A 369 -9.35 16.52 3.92
CA ASP A 369 -8.98 17.82 4.45
C ASP A 369 -7.89 18.51 3.60
N LYS A 370 -6.92 17.75 3.08
CA LYS A 370 -5.89 18.25 2.15
C LYS A 370 -6.50 18.83 0.85
N TYR A 371 -7.56 18.20 0.31
CA TYR A 371 -8.09 18.54 -1.02
C TYR A 371 -9.45 19.25 -1.03
N LYS A 372 -10.15 19.37 0.11
CA LYS A 372 -11.54 19.89 0.15
C LYS A 372 -11.68 21.32 -0.38
N ALA A 373 -10.71 22.20 -0.10
CA ALA A 373 -10.72 23.58 -0.60
C ALA A 373 -10.53 23.62 -2.13
N LEU A 374 -9.57 22.86 -2.65
CA LEU A 374 -9.31 22.72 -4.10
C LEU A 374 -10.47 22.05 -4.84
N ALA A 375 -11.22 21.20 -4.14
CA ALA A 375 -12.46 20.63 -4.64
C ALA A 375 -13.65 21.60 -4.57
N GLY A 376 -13.53 22.78 -3.97
CA GLY A 376 -14.65 23.71 -3.76
C GLY A 376 -15.67 23.21 -2.72
N LEU A 377 -15.20 22.48 -1.70
CA LEU A 377 -15.98 21.88 -0.62
C LEU A 377 -15.37 22.25 0.76
N PRO A 378 -15.15 23.53 1.09
CA PRO A 378 -14.39 23.93 2.30
C PRO A 378 -14.99 23.39 3.62
N ASN A 379 -16.31 23.18 3.66
CA ASN A 379 -17.05 22.69 4.82
C ASN A 379 -17.35 21.19 4.77
N LEU A 380 -16.63 20.42 3.94
CA LEU A 380 -16.84 18.99 3.77
C LEU A 380 -16.76 18.24 5.11
N GLN A 381 -17.80 17.50 5.42
CA GLN A 381 -17.85 16.56 6.54
C GLN A 381 -17.52 15.14 6.08
N ALA A 382 -16.99 14.32 6.98
CA ALA A 382 -16.52 12.96 6.66
C ALA A 382 -17.62 12.08 6.05
N GLU A 383 -18.85 12.20 6.54
CA GLU A 383 -20.02 11.42 6.14
C GLU A 383 -20.47 11.76 4.70
N GLN A 384 -20.13 12.94 4.20
CA GLN A 384 -20.44 13.34 2.83
C GLN A 384 -19.57 12.60 1.80
N LEU A 385 -18.47 11.97 2.22
CA LEU A 385 -17.64 11.11 1.35
C LEU A 385 -18.39 9.86 0.86
N TYR A 386 -19.53 9.50 1.47
CA TYR A 386 -20.41 8.44 0.96
C TYR A 386 -21.26 8.87 -0.25
N GLN A 387 -21.33 10.17 -0.57
CA GLN A 387 -22.07 10.67 -1.73
C GLN A 387 -21.20 10.50 -3.00
N PRO A 388 -21.65 9.74 -4.02
CA PRO A 388 -20.86 9.44 -5.21
C PRO A 388 -20.23 10.65 -5.90
N THR A 389 -21.03 11.70 -6.13
CA THR A 389 -20.59 12.92 -6.80
C THR A 389 -19.49 13.63 -6.01
N ILE A 390 -19.61 13.69 -4.67
CA ILE A 390 -18.57 14.28 -3.80
C ILE A 390 -17.30 13.44 -3.84
N ALA A 391 -17.42 12.12 -3.68
CA ALA A 391 -16.29 11.20 -3.72
C ALA A 391 -15.51 11.32 -5.04
N ILE A 392 -16.22 11.31 -6.19
CA ILE A 392 -15.61 11.44 -7.51
C ILE A 392 -14.95 12.82 -7.67
N ARG A 393 -15.63 13.90 -7.26
CA ARG A 393 -15.10 15.27 -7.37
C ARG A 393 -13.80 15.44 -6.59
N ILE A 394 -13.76 15.06 -5.32
CA ILE A 394 -12.57 15.24 -4.48
C ILE A 394 -11.42 14.31 -4.88
N SER A 395 -11.70 13.04 -5.20
CA SER A 395 -10.67 12.13 -5.69
C SER A 395 -10.12 12.53 -7.05
N SER A 396 -10.92 13.18 -7.91
CA SER A 396 -10.42 13.70 -9.19
C SER A 396 -9.38 14.80 -8.99
N VAL A 397 -9.55 15.66 -7.97
CA VAL A 397 -8.55 16.66 -7.57
C VAL A 397 -7.30 15.96 -7.03
N HIS A 398 -7.47 14.99 -6.13
CA HIS A 398 -6.37 14.21 -5.57
C HIS A 398 -5.55 13.51 -6.67
N LEU A 399 -6.21 12.81 -7.59
CA LEU A 399 -5.55 12.08 -8.67
C LEU A 399 -4.83 12.99 -9.65
N ALA A 400 -5.40 14.16 -9.95
CA ALA A 400 -4.70 15.17 -10.75
C ALA A 400 -3.42 15.65 -10.05
N ASP A 401 -3.44 15.85 -8.73
CA ASP A 401 -2.24 16.20 -7.97
C ASP A 401 -1.19 15.09 -8.02
N LEU A 402 -1.60 13.84 -7.81
CA LEU A 402 -0.70 12.69 -7.91
C LEU A 402 -0.12 12.52 -9.32
N GLN A 403 -0.91 12.74 -10.38
CA GLN A 403 -0.42 12.70 -11.75
C GLN A 403 0.61 13.81 -12.03
N ARG A 404 0.47 15.00 -11.42
CA ARG A 404 1.52 16.04 -11.51
C ARG A 404 2.80 15.63 -10.78
N LEU A 405 2.67 14.94 -9.64
CA LEU A 405 3.81 14.44 -8.88
C LEU A 405 4.52 13.28 -9.60
N PHE A 406 3.78 12.46 -10.36
CA PHE A 406 4.29 11.29 -11.08
C PHE A 406 3.87 11.30 -12.56
N PRO A 407 4.33 12.28 -13.36
CA PRO A 407 3.80 12.56 -14.71
C PRO A 407 4.00 11.41 -15.71
N SER A 408 4.94 10.50 -15.44
CA SER A 408 5.28 9.41 -16.35
C SER A 408 4.95 8.02 -15.81
N SER A 409 4.32 7.90 -14.64
CA SER A 409 4.00 6.58 -14.06
C SER A 409 2.64 6.55 -13.35
N LEU A 410 1.66 5.92 -14.01
CA LEU A 410 0.37 5.63 -13.39
C LEU A 410 0.49 4.56 -12.30
N GLU A 411 1.51 3.70 -12.36
CA GLU A 411 1.85 2.78 -11.28
C GLU A 411 2.21 3.54 -10.01
N ALA A 412 3.02 4.60 -10.12
CA ALA A 412 3.37 5.45 -8.99
C ALA A 412 2.16 6.24 -8.47
N VAL A 413 1.27 6.70 -9.35
CA VAL A 413 -0.02 7.30 -8.95
C VAL A 413 -0.86 6.31 -8.15
N ALA A 414 -1.04 5.07 -8.63
CA ALA A 414 -1.80 4.03 -7.94
C ALA A 414 -1.14 3.64 -6.59
N ALA A 415 0.18 3.50 -6.58
CA ALA A 415 0.95 3.22 -5.37
C ALA A 415 0.84 4.36 -4.34
N SER A 416 0.86 5.61 -4.80
CA SER A 416 0.70 6.78 -3.94
C SER A 416 -0.72 6.89 -3.38
N TYR A 417 -1.73 6.55 -4.17
CA TYR A 417 -3.12 6.56 -3.72
C TYR A 417 -3.35 5.60 -2.55
N ASN A 418 -2.76 4.41 -2.60
CA ASN A 418 -2.92 3.38 -1.57
C ASN A 418 -1.86 3.45 -0.46
N GLY A 419 -0.59 3.63 -0.81
CA GLY A 419 0.56 3.57 0.10
C GLY A 419 1.12 4.93 0.52
N GLY A 420 0.56 6.03 0.01
CA GLY A 420 0.95 7.41 0.34
C GLY A 420 2.11 7.96 -0.51
N GLU A 421 2.05 9.28 -0.75
CA GLU A 421 2.96 10.07 -1.59
C GLU A 421 4.45 9.86 -1.27
N GLU A 422 4.82 9.93 0.01
CA GLU A 422 6.22 9.81 0.46
C GLU A 422 6.82 8.42 0.16
N ASN A 423 6.00 7.37 0.22
CA ASN A 423 6.46 6.02 -0.01
C ASN A 423 6.63 5.81 -1.50
N ALA A 424 5.69 6.29 -2.32
CA ALA A 424 5.82 6.29 -3.77
C ALA A 424 7.04 7.09 -4.25
N ILE A 425 7.32 8.26 -3.66
CA ILE A 425 8.55 9.04 -3.94
C ILE A 425 9.82 8.24 -3.62
N ARG A 426 9.85 7.54 -2.48
CA ARG A 426 10.99 6.70 -2.12
C ARG A 426 11.15 5.52 -3.08
N TRP A 427 10.05 4.86 -3.44
CA TRP A 427 10.09 3.71 -4.34
C TRP A 427 10.50 4.08 -5.76
N ILE A 428 10.02 5.21 -6.30
CA ILE A 428 10.43 5.67 -7.64
C ILE A 428 11.91 6.05 -7.69
N LYS A 429 12.43 6.66 -6.62
CA LYS A 429 13.87 6.92 -6.47
C LYS A 429 14.68 5.62 -6.46
N ARG A 430 14.22 4.59 -5.75
CA ARG A 430 14.88 3.26 -5.73
C ARG A 430 14.84 2.55 -7.08
N ALA A 431 13.75 2.71 -7.83
CA ALA A 431 13.53 2.02 -9.08
C ALA A 431 14.41 2.56 -10.22
N GLY A 432 14.65 3.87 -10.25
CA GLY A 432 15.45 4.52 -11.31
C GLY A 432 14.81 4.50 -12.71
N SER A 433 13.73 3.74 -12.92
CA SER A 433 12.90 3.75 -14.13
C SER A 433 11.47 3.26 -13.82
N ASN A 434 10.52 3.58 -14.71
CA ASN A 434 9.13 3.15 -14.56
C ASN A 434 8.96 1.64 -14.72
N ASP A 435 9.74 1.00 -15.61
CA ASP A 435 9.74 -0.45 -15.83
C ASP A 435 10.02 -1.23 -14.54
N LEU A 436 10.81 -0.64 -13.63
CA LEU A 436 11.23 -1.26 -12.37
C LEU A 436 10.36 -0.83 -11.17
N PHE A 437 9.50 0.18 -11.32
CA PHE A 437 8.79 0.81 -10.19
C PHE A 437 7.98 -0.18 -9.37
N ALA A 438 7.15 -1.00 -10.03
CA ALA A 438 6.25 -1.91 -9.31
C ALA A 438 7.00 -2.96 -8.46
N ALA A 439 8.22 -3.34 -8.84
CA ALA A 439 9.07 -4.23 -8.05
C ALA A 439 9.67 -3.57 -6.81
N GLU A 440 9.81 -2.24 -6.83
CA GLU A 440 10.31 -1.46 -5.70
C GLU A 440 9.23 -1.03 -4.71
N VAL A 441 7.96 -1.30 -4.99
CA VAL A 441 6.88 -1.08 -4.03
C VAL A 441 7.09 -2.00 -2.81
N GLY A 442 7.43 -1.38 -1.69
CA GLY A 442 7.88 -2.08 -0.47
C GLY A 442 6.75 -2.63 0.41
N PHE A 443 5.50 -2.23 0.18
CA PHE A 443 4.34 -2.78 0.89
C PHE A 443 3.64 -3.82 0.03
N ALA A 444 3.47 -5.03 0.56
CA ALA A 444 2.84 -6.13 -0.15
C ALA A 444 1.43 -5.77 -0.64
N GLU A 445 0.62 -5.15 0.22
CA GLU A 445 -0.72 -4.67 -0.13
C GLU A 445 -0.70 -3.61 -1.23
N THR A 446 0.18 -2.61 -1.12
CA THR A 446 0.28 -1.56 -2.15
C THR A 446 0.78 -2.12 -3.48
N LYS A 447 1.68 -3.10 -3.47
CA LYS A 447 2.18 -3.74 -4.69
C LYS A 447 1.06 -4.52 -5.39
N ASP A 448 0.30 -5.32 -4.63
CA ASP A 448 -0.88 -6.02 -5.13
C ASP A 448 -1.96 -5.04 -5.62
N TYR A 449 -2.17 -3.94 -4.91
CA TYR A 449 -3.07 -2.86 -5.32
C TYR A 449 -2.66 -2.27 -6.69
N VAL A 450 -1.38 -1.96 -6.89
CA VAL A 450 -0.86 -1.48 -8.19
C VAL A 450 -1.15 -2.49 -9.29
N PHE A 451 -0.85 -3.77 -9.08
CA PHE A 451 -1.13 -4.81 -10.07
C PHE A 451 -2.61 -4.87 -10.45
N LYS A 452 -3.50 -4.84 -9.45
CA LYS A 452 -4.95 -4.89 -9.67
C LYS A 452 -5.49 -3.64 -10.36
N VAL A 453 -5.09 -2.44 -9.92
CA VAL A 453 -5.53 -1.19 -10.56
C VAL A 453 -5.06 -1.15 -12.02
N MET A 454 -3.81 -1.50 -12.29
CA MET A 454 -3.29 -1.45 -13.66
C MET A 454 -3.91 -2.53 -14.56
N SER A 455 -4.19 -3.72 -14.03
CA SER A 455 -4.99 -4.74 -14.73
C SER A 455 -6.42 -4.27 -15.00
N ASN A 456 -7.09 -3.69 -14.02
CA ASN A 456 -8.43 -3.13 -14.18
C ASN A 456 -8.43 -2.02 -15.24
N TYR A 457 -7.43 -1.13 -15.20
CA TYR A 457 -7.29 -0.04 -16.15
C TYR A 457 -7.07 -0.55 -17.57
N ARG A 458 -6.24 -1.58 -17.74
CA ARG A 458 -6.08 -2.28 -19.02
C ARG A 458 -7.41 -2.82 -19.54
N ALA A 459 -8.19 -3.51 -18.72
CA ALA A 459 -9.51 -4.00 -19.11
C ALA A 459 -10.47 -2.87 -19.51
N TYR A 460 -10.53 -1.77 -18.75
CA TYR A 460 -11.34 -0.60 -19.12
C TYR A 460 -10.88 0.03 -20.44
N ARG A 461 -9.57 0.07 -20.74
CA ARG A 461 -9.06 0.58 -22.02
C ARG A 461 -9.39 -0.31 -23.20
N GLU A 462 -9.50 -1.63 -23.01
CA GLU A 462 -9.98 -2.54 -24.05
C GLU A 462 -11.48 -2.37 -24.31
N LEU A 463 -12.27 -2.15 -23.25
CA LEU A 463 -13.74 -2.12 -23.32
C LEU A 463 -14.34 -0.75 -23.66
N TYR A 464 -13.67 0.35 -23.30
CA TYR A 464 -14.21 1.70 -23.42
C TYR A 464 -13.23 2.69 -24.05
N ASP A 465 -13.77 3.65 -24.79
CA ASP A 465 -13.05 4.85 -25.19
C ASP A 465 -12.84 5.81 -24.00
N GLU A 466 -12.15 6.93 -24.23
CA GLU A 466 -11.91 7.97 -23.21
C GLU A 466 -13.16 8.73 -22.76
N ASN A 467 -14.27 8.61 -23.51
CA ASN A 467 -15.57 9.18 -23.18
C ASN A 467 -16.47 8.16 -22.48
N LEU A 468 -15.93 7.01 -22.07
CA LEU A 468 -16.67 5.90 -21.48
C LEU A 468 -17.82 5.43 -22.38
N ASN A 469 -17.65 5.49 -23.70
CA ASN A 469 -18.48 4.76 -24.65
C ASN A 469 -17.88 3.37 -24.84
N ARG A 470 -18.74 2.36 -24.90
CA ARG A 470 -18.29 0.99 -25.14
C ARG A 470 -17.83 0.86 -26.59
N LYS A 471 -16.68 0.20 -26.80
CA LYS A 471 -16.12 -0.06 -28.13
C LYS A 471 -16.82 -1.20 -28.84
#